data_AF-A0A961Z6Z5-F1
#
_entry.id   AF-A0A961Z6Z5-F1
#
_cell.length_a   1.000
_cell.length_b   1.000
_cell.length_c   1.000
_cell.angle_alpha   90.00
_cell.angle_beta   90.00
_cell.angle_gamma   90.00
#
_symmetry.space_group_name_H-M   'P 1'
#
loop_
_entity.id
_entity.type
_entity.pdbx_description
1 polymer ?
#
loop_
_entity_poly.entity_id
_entity_poly.type
_entity_poly.pdbx_seq_one_letter_code
_entity_poly.pdbx_strand_id
1 'polypeptide(L)' 'MIAELGHFALILATCIALIQALVPVAGARSGDGRLMAVADTTALAQLLFVGLSFAALTMAY' A
#
# COMPACT_ATOMS: atom_id res chain seq x y z
N MET A 1 15.95 -14.99 6.83
CA MET A 1 15.72 -13.63 6.30
C MET A 1 14.41 -13.44 5.53
N ILE A 2 13.71 -14.49 5.07
CA ILE A 2 12.41 -14.34 4.37
C ILE A 2 11.35 -13.67 5.26
N ALA A 3 11.27 -14.05 6.54
CA ALA A 3 10.36 -13.42 7.50
C ALA A 3 10.63 -11.92 7.72
N GLU A 4 11.90 -11.50 7.69
CA GLU A 4 12.28 -10.09 7.81
C GLU A 4 11.81 -9.29 6.59
N LEU A 5 12.01 -9.83 5.38
CA LEU A 5 11.50 -9.24 4.14
C LEU A 5 9.97 -9.08 4.18
N GLY A 6 9.26 -10.08 4.70
CA GLY A 6 7.81 -10.01 4.88
C GLY A 6 7.37 -8.86 5.78
N HIS A 7 8.06 -8.64 6.91
CA HIS A 7 7.77 -7.52 7.80
C HIS A 7 8.09 -6.16 7.16
N PHE A 8 9.23 -6.02 6.48
CA PHE A 8 9.56 -4.79 5.76
C PHE A 8 8.51 -4.46 4.68
N ALA A 9 8.05 -5.47 3.93
CA ALA A 9 6.98 -5.31 2.97
C ALA A 9 5.67 -4.84 3.64
N LEU A 10 5.33 -5.37 4.82
CA LEU A 10 4.13 -4.97 5.57
C LEU A 10 4.20 -3.53 6.06
N ILE A 11 5.38 -3.06 6.48
CA ILE A 11 5.61 -1.66 6.88
C ILE A 11 5.41 -0.73 5.68
N LEU A 12 5.96 -1.07 4.51
CA LEU A 12 5.76 -0.30 3.28
C LEU A 12 4.29 -0.29 2.85
N ALA A 13 3.61 -1.43 2.92
CA ALA A 13 2.17 -1.54 2.69
C ALA A 13 1.38 -0.57 3.59
N THR A 14 1.75 -0.51 4.87
CA THR A 14 1.11 0.39 5.84
C THR A 14 1.30 1.86 5.46
N CYS A 15 2.51 2.27 5.06
CA CYS A 15 2.75 3.63 4.56
C CYS A 15 1.91 3.95 3.31
N ILE A 16 1.81 3.02 2.36
CA ILE A 16 0.98 3.18 1.17
C ILE A 16 -0.50 3.26 1.53
N ALA A 17 -0.95 2.50 2.54
CA ALA A 17 -2.32 2.55 3.06
C ALA A 17 -2.70 3.97 3.49
N LEU A 18 -1.80 4.63 4.23
CA LEU A 18 -2.02 5.99 4.72
C LEU A 18 -2.11 6.98 3.55
N ILE A 19 -1.23 6.85 2.56
CA ILE A 19 -1.27 7.69 1.35
C ILE A 19 -2.59 7.47 0.59
N GLN A 20 -2.96 6.21 0.37
CA GLN A 20 -4.19 5.82 -0.31
C GLN A 20 -5.45 6.28 0.43
N ALA A 21 -5.44 6.30 1.76
CA ALA A 21 -6.59 6.73 2.56
C ALA A 21 -6.72 8.27 2.63
N LEU A 22 -5.60 8.99 2.66
CA LEU A 22 -5.60 10.44 2.89
C LEU A 22 -5.60 11.26 1.60
N VAL A 23 -4.76 10.91 0.63
CA VAL A 23 -4.52 11.74 -0.59
C VAL A 23 -5.75 11.78 -1.51
N PRO A 24 -6.39 10.67 -1.87
CA PRO A 24 -7.58 10.69 -2.73
C PRO A 24 -8.77 11.36 -2.06
N VAL A 25 -8.91 11.21 -0.74
CA VAL A 25 -9.97 11.88 0.03
C VAL A 25 -9.76 13.39 0.07
N ALA A 26 -8.52 13.85 0.26
CA ALA A 26 -8.19 15.27 0.11
C ALA A 26 -8.45 15.75 -1.32
N GLY A 27 -8.10 14.95 -2.33
CA GLY A 27 -8.37 15.23 -3.73
C GLY A 27 -9.86 15.40 -4.04
N ALA A 28 -10.69 14.48 -3.53
CA ALA A 28 -12.14 14.53 -3.69
C ALA A 28 -12.76 15.79 -3.05
N ARG A 29 -12.22 16.24 -1.91
CA ARG A 29 -12.67 17.49 -1.25
C ARG A 29 -12.26 18.73 -2.03
N SER A 30 -11.08 18.74 -2.63
CA SER A 30 -10.56 19.87 -3.41
C SER A 30 -11.05 19.88 -4.87
N GLY A 31 -11.74 18.83 -5.33
CA GLY A 31 -12.12 18.67 -6.74
C GLY A 31 -10.93 18.42 -7.68
N ASP A 32 -9.78 18.00 -7.14
CA ASP A 32 -8.57 17.79 -7.92
C ASP A 32 -8.46 16.33 -8.37
N GLY A 33 -8.75 16.10 -9.65
CA GLY A 33 -8.69 14.77 -10.26
C GLY A 33 -7.30 14.13 -10.21
N ARG A 34 -6.22 14.91 -10.12
CA ARG A 34 -4.86 14.36 -10.02
C ARG A 34 -4.62 13.70 -8.66
N LEU A 35 -5.11 14.33 -7.59
CA LEU A 35 -5.04 13.78 -6.24
C LEU A 35 -5.93 12.55 -6.09
N MET A 36 -7.11 12.53 -6.74
CA MET A 36 -7.97 11.36 -6.78
C MET A 36 -7.33 10.18 -7.54
N ALA A 37 -6.64 10.45 -8.66
CA ALA A 37 -5.97 9.41 -9.46
C ALA A 37 -4.81 8.70 -8.72
N VAL A 38 -4.31 9.26 -7.61
CA VAL A 38 -3.34 8.59 -6.74
C VAL A 38 -3.91 7.28 -6.16
N ALA A 39 -5.24 7.18 -6.01
CA ALA A 39 -5.92 5.99 -5.49
C ALA A 39 -5.62 4.73 -6.31
N ASP A 40 -5.62 4.83 -7.63
CA ASP A 40 -5.39 3.70 -8.55
C ASP A 40 -3.98 3.13 -8.38
N THR A 41 -2.97 4.00 -8.49
CA THR A 41 -1.56 3.58 -8.36
C THR A 41 -1.27 3.03 -6.96
N THR A 42 -1.80 3.68 -5.92
CA THR A 42 -1.59 3.22 -4.54
C THR A 42 -2.34 1.93 -4.22
N ALA A 43 -3.47 1.63 -4.89
CA ALA A 43 -4.17 0.35 -4.74
C ALA A 43 -3.33 -0.83 -5.25
N LEU A 44 -2.73 -0.68 -6.42
CA LEU A 44 -1.88 -1.71 -7.01
C LEU A 44 -0.62 -1.92 -6.17
N ALA A 45 0.01 -0.82 -5.70
CA ALA A 45 1.15 -0.90 -4.81
C ALA A 45 0.78 -1.60 -3.49
N GLN A 46 -0.39 -1.27 -2.91
CA GLN A 46 -0.88 -1.90 -1.70
C GLN A 46 -1.06 -3.41 -1.86
N LEU A 47 -1.74 -3.83 -2.94
CA LEU A 47 -1.95 -5.24 -3.26
C LEU A 47 -0.61 -5.99 -3.36
N LEU A 48 0.36 -5.38 -4.04
CA LEU A 48 1.68 -5.97 -4.23
C LEU A 48 2.41 -6.16 -2.90
N PHE A 49 2.50 -5.12 -2.06
CA PHE A 49 3.25 -5.21 -0.80
C PHE A 49 2.57 -6.11 0.24
N VAL A 50 1.23 -6.06 0.36
CA VAL A 50 0.48 -6.97 1.23
C VAL A 50 0.62 -8.41 0.75
N GLY A 51 0.45 -8.67 -0.55
CA GLY A 51 0.58 -10.00 -1.13
C GLY A 51 1.98 -10.58 -0.98
N LEU A 52 3.01 -9.76 -1.20
CA LEU A 52 4.41 -10.15 -1.02
C LEU A 52 4.71 -10.44 0.46
N SER A 53 4.21 -9.61 1.37
CA SER A 53 4.34 -9.86 2.81
C SER A 53 3.67 -11.18 3.23
N PHE A 54 2.43 -11.41 2.77
CA PHE A 54 1.69 -12.63 3.04
C PHE A 54 2.41 -13.87 2.52
N ALA A 55 2.87 -13.85 1.26
CA ALA A 55 3.62 -14.95 0.67
C ALA A 55 4.94 -15.22 1.41
N ALA A 56 5.69 -14.16 1.74
CA ALA A 56 6.95 -14.29 2.48
C ALA A 56 6.74 -14.89 3.88
N LEU A 57 5.74 -14.42 4.62
CA LEU A 57 5.42 -14.95 5.95
C LEU A 57 4.93 -16.39 5.86
N THR A 58 4.08 -16.72 4.88
CA THR A 58 3.57 -18.09 4.68
C THR A 58 4.69 -19.08 4.35
N MET A 59 5.68 -18.67 3.56
CA MET A 59 6.83 -19.53 3.21
C MET A 59 7.85 -19.66 4.36
N ALA A 60 7.80 -18.76 5.34
CA ALA A 60 8.72 -18.75 6.48
C ALA A 60 8.22 -19.58 7.67
N TYR A 61 6.93 -19.92 7.71
CA TYR A 61 6.28 -20.76 8.71
C TYR A 61 5.98 -22.15 8.15
#